data_AF-A0A953MRU3-F1
#
_entry.id   AF-A0A953MRU3-F1
#
_cell.length_a   1.000
_cell.length_b   1.000
_cell.length_c   1.000
_cell.angle_alpha   90.00
_cell.angle_beta   90.00
_cell.angle_gamma   90.00
#
_symmetry.space_group_name_H-M   'P 1'
#
loop_
_entity.id
_entity.type
_entity.pdbx_description
1 polymer ?
#
loop_
_entity_poly.entity_id
_entity_poly.type
_entity_poly.pdbx_seq_one_letter_code
_entity_poly.pdbx_strand_id
1 'polypeptide(L)'
;MKLTKKVKAYIEITRPLNILITVAVVFGAAIISYRGVFNFGDVVLSALAAAFTAAAGNIINDYFDIGTDFLNRPLRPLPSK
;
A
#
# COMPACT_ATOMS: atom_id res chain seq x y z
N MET A 1 -23.41 -7.07 5.02
CA MET A 1 -22.19 -6.86 5.85
C MET A 1 -22.21 -5.44 6.43
N LYS A 2 -21.93 -5.25 7.74
CA LYS A 2 -21.88 -3.91 8.36
C LYS A 2 -20.82 -3.03 7.67
N LEU A 3 -21.09 -1.73 7.50
CA LEU A 3 -20.21 -0.76 6.81
C LEU A 3 -18.77 -0.79 7.34
N THR A 4 -18.59 -0.94 8.65
CA THR A 4 -17.29 -1.03 9.31
C THR A 4 -16.42 -2.18 8.80
N LYS A 5 -17.02 -3.35 8.51
CA LYS A 5 -16.31 -4.50 7.93
C LYS A 5 -15.93 -4.27 6.46
N LYS A 6 -16.66 -3.43 5.71
CA LYS A 6 -16.28 -3.05 4.33
C LYS A 6 -15.05 -2.15 4.37
N VAL A 7 -15.11 -1.08 5.17
CA VAL A 7 -14.00 -0.14 5.34
C VAL A 7 -12.73 -0.85 5.80
N LYS A 8 -12.82 -1.73 6.81
CA LYS A 8 -11.66 -2.49 7.27
C LYS A 8 -11.01 -3.30 6.14
N ALA A 9 -11.80 -3.99 5.32
CA ALA A 9 -11.25 -4.79 4.22
C ALA A 9 -10.60 -3.95 3.11
N TYR A 10 -11.14 -2.77 2.82
CA TYR A 10 -10.51 -1.82 1.89
C TYR A 10 -9.17 -1.31 2.40
N ILE A 11 -9.01 -1.15 3.72
CA ILE A 11 -7.74 -0.77 4.32
C ILE A 11 -6.78 -1.96 4.35
N GLU A 12 -7.27 -3.16 4.65
CA GLU A 12 -6.45 -4.36 4.79
C GLU A 12 -5.83 -4.80 3.45
N ILE A 13 -6.59 -4.71 2.34
CA ILE A 13 -6.11 -5.13 1.02
C ILE A 13 -4.95 -4.26 0.49
N THR A 14 -4.81 -3.01 0.96
CA THR A 14 -3.68 -2.16 0.56
C THR A 14 -2.38 -2.50 1.27
N ARG A 15 -2.41 -3.37 2.30
CA ARG A 15 -1.29 -3.74 3.18
C ARG A 15 -0.65 -2.51 3.84
N PRO A 16 -1.27 -1.94 4.89
CA PRO A 16 -0.84 -0.67 5.50
C PRO A 16 0.63 -0.62 5.92
N LEU A 17 1.19 -1.75 6.39
CA LEU A 17 2.61 -1.82 6.74
C LEU A 17 3.52 -1.65 5.51
N ASN A 18 3.18 -2.26 4.37
CA ASN A 18 3.94 -2.08 3.13
C ASN A 18 3.89 -0.61 2.68
N ILE A 19 2.72 0.03 2.80
CA ILE A 19 2.57 1.45 2.49
C ILE A 19 3.46 2.31 3.39
N LEU A 20 3.49 2.05 4.69
CA LEU A 20 4.34 2.77 5.64
C LEU A 20 5.83 2.62 5.30
N ILE A 21 6.26 1.40 4.96
CA ILE A 21 7.63 1.14 4.51
C ILE A 21 7.93 1.92 3.23
N THR A 22 7.04 1.91 2.23
CA THR A 22 7.21 2.67 0.99
C THR A 22 7.37 4.16 1.25
N VAL A 23 6.54 4.74 2.12
CA VAL A 23 6.65 6.16 2.50
C VAL A 23 8.00 6.42 3.18
N ALA A 24 8.40 5.60 4.15
CA ALA A 24 9.67 5.75 4.84
C ALA A 24 10.87 5.67 3.89
N VAL A 25 10.83 4.78 2.89
CA VAL A 25 11.85 4.67 1.84
C VAL A 25 11.94 5.95 1.01
N VAL A 26 10.81 6.57 0.63
CA VAL A 26 10.83 7.82 -0.14
C VAL A 26 11.47 8.95 0.67
N PHE A 27 11.13 9.08 1.96
CA PHE A 27 11.77 10.06 2.84
C PHE A 27 13.27 9.79 3.03
N GLY A 28 13.65 8.53 3.24
CA GLY A 28 15.05 8.12 3.34
C GLY A 28 15.83 8.44 2.06
N ALA A 29 15.26 8.15 0.89
CA ALA A 29 15.85 8.49 -0.40
C ALA A 29 16.03 10.01 -0.56
N ALA A 30 15.03 10.81 -0.19
CA ALA A 30 15.12 12.26 -0.26
C ALA A 30 16.23 12.85 0.63
N ILE A 31 16.45 12.27 1.81
CA ILE A 31 17.55 12.66 2.71
C ILE A 31 18.90 12.28 2.10
N ILE A 32 19.05 11.05 1.60
CA ILE A 32 20.30 10.56 1.02
C ILE A 32 20.66 11.32 -0.27
N SER A 33 19.66 11.68 -1.08
CA SER A 33 19.86 12.39 -2.34
C SER A 33 19.94 13.91 -2.21
N TYR A 34 19.95 14.45 -0.98
CA TYR A 34 19.94 15.89 -0.75
C TYR A 34 21.17 16.60 -1.33
N ARG A 35 20.94 17.69 -2.09
CA ARG A 35 22.00 18.49 -2.75
C ARG A 35 21.91 19.99 -2.48
N GLY A 36 21.41 20.39 -1.31
CA GLY A 36 21.33 21.80 -0.90
C GLY A 36 19.95 22.44 -1.03
N VAL A 37 19.01 21.81 -1.74
CA VAL A 37 17.59 22.21 -1.76
C VAL A 37 16.74 21.01 -1.36
N PHE A 38 15.93 21.16 -0.32
CA PHE A 38 15.00 20.15 0.15
C PHE A 38 13.59 20.72 0.10
N ASN A 39 12.82 20.34 -0.93
CA ASN A 39 11.42 20.72 -1.01
C ASN A 39 10.56 19.66 -0.33
N PHE A 40 10.14 19.95 0.90
CA PHE A 40 9.30 19.04 1.68
C PHE A 40 7.97 18.72 0.98
N GLY A 41 7.39 19.68 0.24
CA GLY A 41 6.16 19.48 -0.52
C GLY A 41 6.31 18.41 -1.60
N ASP A 42 7.40 18.47 -2.38
CA ASP A 42 7.68 17.48 -3.43
C ASP A 42 7.93 16.09 -2.85
N VAL A 43 8.60 16.01 -1.68
CA VAL A 43 8.83 14.74 -0.98
C VAL A 43 7.52 14.14 -0.51
N VAL A 44 6.62 14.93 0.08
CA VAL A 44 5.29 14.46 0.51
C VAL A 44 4.46 13.99 -0.69
N LEU A 45 4.43 14.75 -1.79
CA LEU A 45 3.72 14.36 -3.01
C LEU A 45 4.30 13.07 -3.60
N SER A 46 5.62 12.93 -3.61
CA SER A 46 6.29 11.70 -4.05
C SER A 46 5.96 10.51 -3.15
N ALA A 47 5.92 10.69 -1.83
CA ALA A 47 5.56 9.64 -0.89
C ALA A 47 4.09 9.20 -1.06
N LEU A 48 3.17 10.15 -1.29
CA LEU A 48 1.77 9.85 -1.58
C LEU A 48 1.61 9.11 -2.91
N ALA A 49 2.30 9.55 -3.96
CA ALA A 49 2.29 8.87 -5.26
C ALA A 49 2.81 7.43 -5.14
N ALA A 50 3.91 7.22 -4.42
CA ALA A 50 4.47 5.90 -4.17
C ALA A 50 3.54 5.03 -3.31
N ALA A 51 2.92 5.60 -2.27
CA ALA A 51 1.94 4.91 -1.43
C ALA A 51 0.73 4.42 -2.24
N PHE A 52 0.14 5.27 -3.08
CA PHE A 52 -0.99 4.86 -3.93
C PHE A 52 -0.59 3.82 -4.97
N THR A 53 0.62 3.94 -5.54
CA THR A 53 1.16 2.94 -6.46
C THR A 53 1.35 1.59 -5.79
N ALA A 54 1.92 1.57 -4.58
CA ALA A 54 2.10 0.34 -3.80
C ALA A 54 0.75 -0.28 -3.39
N ALA A 55 -0.23 0.54 -3.00
CA ALA A 55 -1.58 0.08 -2.68
C ALA A 55 -2.25 -0.56 -3.90
N ALA A 56 -2.16 0.08 -5.07
CA ALA A 56 -2.68 -0.46 -6.32
C ALA A 56 -2.00 -1.78 -6.68
N GLY A 57 -0.66 -1.85 -6.59
CA GLY A 57 0.08 -3.10 -6.81
C GLY A 57 -0.35 -4.22 -5.87
N ASN A 58 -0.58 -3.92 -4.58
CA ASN A 58 -1.07 -4.90 -3.62
C ASN A 58 -2.47 -5.43 -3.98
N ILE A 59 -3.37 -4.56 -4.43
CA ILE A 59 -4.73 -4.93 -4.85
C ILE A 59 -4.70 -5.76 -6.14
N ILE A 60 -3.90 -5.34 -7.12
CA ILE A 60 -3.73 -6.06 -8.39
C ILE A 60 -3.19 -7.46 -8.14
N ASN A 61 -2.17 -7.60 -7.29
CA ASN A 61 -1.62 -8.91 -6.91
C ASN A 61 -2.71 -9.81 -6.34
N ASP A 62 -3.51 -9.31 -5.39
CA ASP A 62 -4.55 -10.12 -4.75
C ASP A 62 -5.67 -10.47 -5.73
N TYR A 63 -5.98 -9.60 -6.69
CA TYR A 63 -6.98 -9.86 -7.73
C TYR A 63 -6.57 -11.02 -8.64
N PHE A 64 -5.32 -11.05 -9.10
CA PHE A 64 -4.83 -12.14 -9.94
C PHE A 64 -4.59 -13.43 -9.14
N ASP A 65 -4.28 -13.32 -7.85
CA ASP A 65 -4.05 -14.45 -6.96
C ASP A 65 -5.34 -15.02 -6.32
N ILE A 66 -6.54 -14.52 -6.64
CA ILE A 66 -7.80 -14.97 -6.00
C ILE A 66 -7.91 -16.50 -5.95
N GLY A 67 -7.67 -17.18 -7.08
CA GLY A 67 -7.80 -18.63 -7.20
C GLY A 67 -6.81 -19.40 -6.30
N THR A 68 -5.56 -18.94 -6.22
CA THR A 68 -4.51 -19.58 -5.41
C THR A 68 -4.67 -19.22 -3.93
N ASP A 69 -5.13 -18.01 -3.63
CA ASP A 69 -5.38 -17.52 -2.28
C ASP A 69 -6.55 -18.22 -1.59
N PHE A 70 -7.55 -18.72 -2.32
CA PHE A 70 -8.58 -19.58 -1.73
C PHE A 70 -8.00 -20.79 -1.00
N LEU A 71 -6.89 -21.36 -1.49
CA LEU A 71 -6.21 -22.49 -0.87
C LEU A 71 -5.13 -22.05 0.12
N ASN A 72 -4.28 -21.08 -0.28
CA ASN A 72 -3.07 -20.73 0.47
C ASN A 72 -3.30 -19.67 1.54
N ARG A 73 -4.24 -18.75 1.33
CA ARG A 73 -4.46 -17.55 2.15
C ARG A 73 -5.95 -17.22 2.26
N PRO A 74 -6.79 -18.16 2.74
CA PRO A 74 -8.25 -18.03 2.71
C PRO A 74 -8.79 -16.84 3.53
N LEU A 75 -7.99 -16.29 4.43
CA LEU A 75 -8.34 -15.14 5.26
C LEU A 75 -8.08 -13.78 4.58
N ARG A 76 -7.49 -13.75 3.38
CA ARG A 76 -7.30 -12.48 2.64
C ARG A 76 -8.64 -11.82 2.30
N PRO A 77 -8.68 -10.48 2.12
CA PRO A 77 -9.94 -9.76 1.93
C PRO A 77 -10.80 -10.20 0.74
N LEU A 78 -10.18 -10.71 -0.34
CA LEU A 78 -10.88 -11.20 -1.53
C LEU A 78 -11.43 -12.63 -1.37
N PRO A 79 -10.65 -13.66 -0.97
CA PRO A 79 -11.17 -15.02 -0.82
C PRO A 79 -12.07 -15.21 0.42
N SER A 80 -11.92 -14.37 1.46
CA SER A 80 -12.72 -14.48 2.69
C SER A 80 -14.13 -13.90 2.58
N LYS A 81 -14.54 -13.45 1.38
CA LYS A 81 -15.80 -12.75 1.15
C LYS A 81 -16.60 -13.30 -0.02
#